data_AF-A0A523B0E5-F1
#
_entry.id   AF-A0A523B0E5-F1
#
_cell.length_a   1.000
_cell.length_b   1.000
_cell.length_c   1.000
_cell.angle_alpha   90.00
_cell.angle_beta   90.00
_cell.angle_gamma   90.00
#
_symmetry.space_group_name_H-M   'P 1'
#
loop_
_entity.id
_entity.type
_entity.pdbx_description
1 polymer ?
#
loop_
_entity_poly.entity_id
_entity_poly.type
_entity_poly.pdbx_seq_one_letter_code
_entity_poly.pdbx_strand_id
1 'polypeptide(L)'
;MTPLEGLLALALVLLIGWFFLPGWKVLEGRRLAVKVNRLEGEVRRLTQENMKLKEELMRRPEQEKIEADRISALVRDLEALRSAIAGAKVSTERLQKKYGVGPGPELLKKILQSQPDLTWSLREKLAQDILVGEVGRAVLRSLASSPSLDRASATTGIPLAVVKSEVKRLQILGYLDEGLGLTQLGKMSLS
;
A
#
# COMPACT_ATOMS: atom_id res chain seq x y z
N MET A 1 6.10 76.49 -59.89
CA MET A 1 5.37 75.35 -59.31
C MET A 1 3.90 75.72 -59.24
N THR A 2 3.06 74.93 -59.89
CA THR A 2 1.61 75.14 -59.81
C THR A 2 1.11 74.65 -58.44
N PRO A 3 0.03 75.24 -57.87
CA PRO A 3 -0.48 74.84 -56.55
C PRO A 3 -0.88 73.35 -56.46
N LEU A 4 -1.13 72.72 -57.60
CA LEU A 4 -1.46 71.30 -57.76
C LEU A 4 -0.25 70.38 -57.51
N GLU A 5 0.94 70.79 -57.96
CA GLU A 5 2.20 70.05 -57.73
C GLU A 5 2.60 70.05 -56.26
N GLY A 6 2.36 71.17 -55.56
CA GLY A 6 2.62 71.28 -54.12
C GLY A 6 1.71 70.37 -53.29
N LEU A 7 0.42 70.28 -53.65
CA LEU A 7 -0.53 69.38 -53.01
C LEU A 7 -0.19 67.91 -53.23
N LEU A 8 0.23 67.55 -54.44
CA LEU A 8 0.68 66.18 -54.77
C LEU A 8 1.95 65.81 -54.01
N ALA A 9 2.93 66.71 -53.93
CA ALA A 9 4.15 66.49 -53.17
C ALA A 9 3.86 66.31 -51.67
N LEU A 10 2.95 67.12 -51.10
CA LEU A 10 2.54 67.02 -49.71
C LEU A 10 1.82 65.68 -49.41
N ALA A 11 0.93 65.26 -50.31
CA ALA A 11 0.25 63.97 -50.21
C ALA A 11 1.22 62.79 -50.30
N LEU A 12 2.24 62.89 -51.16
CA LEU A 12 3.27 61.86 -51.30
C LEU A 12 4.13 61.75 -50.02
N VAL A 13 4.52 62.88 -49.43
CA VAL A 13 5.29 62.91 -48.17
C VAL A 13 4.47 62.32 -47.02
N LEU A 14 3.18 62.63 -46.94
CA LEU A 14 2.27 62.05 -45.94
C LEU A 14 2.10 60.53 -46.10
N LEU A 15 1.96 60.05 -47.35
CA LEU A 15 1.84 58.62 -47.63
C LEU A 15 3.13 57.86 -47.31
N ILE A 16 4.29 58.42 -47.66
CA ILE A 16 5.60 57.83 -47.33
C ILE A 16 5.79 57.80 -45.81
N GLY A 17 5.47 58.89 -45.11
CA GLY A 17 5.52 58.96 -43.65
C GLY A 17 4.64 57.90 -42.99
N TRP A 18 3.41 57.70 -43.48
CA TRP A 18 2.49 56.68 -42.96
C TRP A 18 2.98 55.25 -43.20
N PHE A 19 3.57 54.98 -44.37
CA PHE A 19 4.07 53.65 -44.72
C PHE A 19 5.37 53.29 -44.00
N PHE A 20 6.22 54.28 -43.72
CA PHE A 20 7.51 54.10 -43.05
C PHE A 20 7.48 54.24 -41.53
N LEU A 21 6.39 54.72 -40.92
CA LEU A 21 6.27 54.78 -39.46
C LEU A 21 6.13 53.36 -38.86
N PRO A 22 7.19 52.79 -38.24
CA PRO A 22 7.21 51.38 -37.81
C PRO A 22 6.41 51.12 -36.54
N GLY A 23 5.80 52.16 -35.95
CA GLY A 23 5.26 52.13 -34.59
C GLY A 23 4.20 51.07 -34.34
N TRP A 24 3.36 50.77 -35.36
CA TRP A 24 2.30 49.76 -35.22
C TRP A 24 2.85 48.32 -35.16
N LYS A 25 3.85 48.01 -36.00
CA LYS A 25 4.50 46.68 -36.04
C LYS A 25 5.31 46.38 -34.77
N VAL A 26 5.87 47.41 -34.14
CA VAL A 26 6.63 47.27 -32.87
C VAL A 26 5.71 46.96 -31.69
N LEU A 27 4.50 47.55 -31.65
CA LEU A 27 3.51 47.29 -30.59
C LEU A 27 2.93 45.88 -30.67
N GLU A 28 2.62 45.38 -31.87
CA GLU A 28 2.21 43.98 -32.08
C GLU A 28 3.33 43.00 -31.75
N GLY A 29 4.57 43.28 -32.17
CA GLY A 29 5.74 42.47 -31.84
C GLY A 29 5.97 42.32 -30.34
N ARG A 30 5.79 43.39 -29.55
CA ARG A 30 5.90 43.33 -28.08
C ARG A 30 4.80 42.49 -27.44
N ARG A 31 3.55 42.59 -27.90
CA ARG A 31 2.45 41.75 -27.39
C ARG A 31 2.65 40.28 -27.74
N LEU A 32 3.14 39.97 -28.94
CA LEU A 32 3.51 38.61 -29.32
C LEU A 32 4.69 38.09 -28.49
N ALA A 33 5.73 38.89 -28.27
CA ALA A 33 6.87 38.50 -27.44
C ALA A 33 6.47 38.18 -25.99
N VAL A 34 5.56 38.96 -25.40
CA VAL A 34 5.02 38.68 -24.05
C VAL A 34 4.22 37.38 -24.03
N LYS A 35 3.40 37.11 -25.06
CA LYS A 35 2.66 35.84 -25.18
C LYS A 35 3.61 34.66 -25.36
N VAL A 36 4.65 34.79 -26.19
CA VAL A 36 5.67 33.75 -26.40
C VAL A 36 6.42 33.47 -25.10
N ASN A 37 6.90 34.49 -24.39
CA ASN A 37 7.57 34.29 -23.10
C ASN A 37 6.67 33.64 -22.05
N ARG A 38 5.38 34.00 -22.03
CA ARG A 38 4.40 33.37 -21.13
C ARG A 38 4.18 31.89 -21.49
N LEU A 39 4.00 31.60 -22.77
CA LEU A 39 3.83 30.23 -23.28
C LEU A 39 5.08 29.39 -23.02
N GLU A 40 6.28 29.94 -23.23
CA GLU A 40 7.55 29.26 -22.89
C GLU A 40 7.66 28.97 -21.39
N GLY A 41 7.23 29.91 -20.54
CA GLY A 41 7.17 29.71 -19.10
C GLY A 41 6.20 28.58 -18.71
N GLU A 42 5.01 28.55 -19.31
CA GLU A 42 4.01 27.50 -19.10
C GLU A 42 4.52 26.13 -19.60
N VAL A 43 5.17 26.07 -20.76
CA VAL A 43 5.80 24.85 -21.29
C VAL A 43 6.88 24.34 -20.34
N ARG A 44 7.75 25.22 -19.82
CA ARG A 44 8.79 24.83 -18.84
C ARG A 44 8.17 24.29 -17.56
N ARG A 45 7.13 24.95 -17.03
CA ARG A 45 6.41 24.50 -15.84
C ARG A 45 5.75 23.14 -16.04
N LEU A 46 5.03 22.96 -17.15
CA LEU A 46 4.37 21.69 -17.49
C LEU A 46 5.39 20.56 -17.72
N THR A 47 6.57 20.88 -18.24
CA THR A 47 7.66 19.91 -18.41
C THR A 47 8.23 19.47 -17.06
N GLN A 48 8.41 20.41 -16.12
CA GLN A 48 8.86 20.09 -14.76
C GLN A 48 7.81 19.28 -13.99
N GLU A 49 6.52 19.64 -14.11
CA GLU A 49 5.42 18.88 -13.50
C GLU A 49 5.32 17.46 -14.08
N ASN A 50 5.45 17.30 -15.40
CA ASN A 50 5.52 15.98 -16.03
C ASN A 50 6.73 15.16 -15.56
N MET A 51 7.91 15.76 -15.40
CA MET A 51 9.08 15.05 -14.89
C MET A 51 8.87 14.57 -13.45
N LYS A 52 8.29 15.40 -12.58
CA LYS A 52 7.95 15.00 -11.20
C LYS A 52 6.93 13.87 -11.16
N LEU A 53 5.85 13.98 -11.94
CA LEU A 53 4.82 12.94 -12.03
C LEU A 53 5.41 11.63 -12.56
N LYS A 54 6.29 11.70 -13.56
CA LYS A 54 6.98 10.52 -14.10
C LYS A 54 7.89 9.87 -13.06
N GLU A 55 8.61 10.66 -12.26
CA GLU A 55 9.45 10.14 -11.17
C GLU A 55 8.62 9.47 -10.07
N GLU A 56 7.47 10.07 -9.69
CA GLU A 56 6.53 9.46 -8.75
C GLU A 56 5.93 8.16 -9.30
N LEU A 57 5.55 8.12 -10.57
CA LEU A 57 5.03 6.92 -11.24
C LEU A 57 6.06 5.79 -11.31
N MET A 58 7.35 6.12 -11.48
CA MET A 58 8.43 5.12 -11.47
C MET A 58 8.75 4.63 -10.05
N ARG A 59 8.49 5.42 -9.01
CA ARG A 59 8.70 5.02 -7.60
C ARG A 59 7.58 4.15 -7.03
N ARG A 60 6.33 4.34 -7.47
CA ARG A 60 5.17 3.53 -7.04
C ARG A 60 5.35 2.02 -7.19
N PRO A 61 5.76 1.47 -8.36
CA PRO A 61 5.89 0.02 -8.52
C PRO A 61 7.00 -0.56 -7.64
N GLU A 62 8.07 0.18 -7.37
CA GLU A 62 9.14 -0.26 -6.48
C GLU A 62 8.69 -0.26 -5.02
N GLN A 63 7.91 0.73 -4.60
CA GLN A 63 7.29 0.78 -3.27
C GLN A 63 6.28 -0.35 -3.07
N GLU A 64 5.42 -0.61 -4.06
CA GLU A 64 4.46 -1.72 -4.06
C GLU A 64 5.17 -3.07 -3.98
N LYS A 65 6.29 -3.24 -4.70
CA LYS A 65 7.10 -4.45 -4.65
C LYS A 65 7.74 -4.66 -3.28
N ILE A 66 8.30 -3.62 -2.67
CA ILE A 66 8.87 -3.68 -1.32
C ILE A 66 7.80 -4.06 -0.29
N GLU A 67 6.60 -3.50 -0.40
CA GLU A 67 5.49 -3.84 0.48
C GLU A 67 5.04 -5.30 0.30
N ALA A 68 4.92 -5.77 -0.95
CA ALA A 68 4.60 -7.16 -1.26
C ALA A 68 5.65 -8.14 -0.72
N ASP A 69 6.95 -7.81 -0.84
CA ASP A 69 8.04 -8.62 -0.31
C ASP A 69 7.98 -8.71 1.22
N ARG A 70 7.62 -7.62 1.91
CA ARG A 70 7.43 -7.59 3.36
C ARG A 70 6.24 -8.45 3.80
N ILE A 71 5.11 -8.34 3.11
CA ILE A 71 3.93 -9.18 3.36
C ILE A 71 4.29 -10.65 3.15
N SER A 72 4.95 -10.97 2.05
CA SER A 72 5.42 -12.32 1.73
C SER A 72 6.36 -12.89 2.80
N ALA A 73 7.29 -12.07 3.30
CA ALA A 73 8.18 -12.45 4.39
C ALA A 73 7.40 -12.77 5.68
N LEU A 74 6.44 -11.92 6.05
CA LEU A 74 5.59 -12.13 7.21
C LEU A 74 4.76 -13.42 7.09
N VAL A 75 4.12 -13.64 5.94
CA VAL A 75 3.32 -14.84 5.65
C VAL A 75 4.19 -16.09 5.80
N ARG A 76 5.41 -16.10 5.24
CA ARG A 76 6.34 -17.22 5.35
C ARG A 76 6.72 -17.52 6.81
N ASP A 77 6.91 -16.51 7.64
CA ASP A 77 7.23 -16.70 9.06
C ASP A 77 6.02 -17.25 9.84
N LEU A 78 4.80 -16.80 9.52
CA LEU A 78 3.55 -17.31 10.11
C LEU A 78 3.26 -18.76 9.69
N GLU A 79 3.48 -19.11 8.43
CA GLU A 79 3.38 -20.48 7.92
C GLU A 79 4.43 -21.40 8.56
N ALA A 80 5.65 -20.91 8.72
CA ALA A 80 6.69 -21.63 9.45
C ALA A 80 6.27 -21.84 10.92
N LEU A 81 5.64 -20.85 11.57
CA LEU A 81 5.16 -20.99 12.94
C LEU A 81 4.06 -22.07 13.02
N ARG A 82 3.09 -22.02 12.10
CA ARG A 82 2.03 -23.04 11.99
C ARG A 82 2.62 -24.45 11.82
N SER A 83 3.64 -24.58 10.97
CA SER A 83 4.33 -25.85 10.70
C SER A 83 5.15 -26.33 11.89
N ALA A 84 5.84 -25.41 12.59
CA ALA A 84 6.62 -25.71 13.79
C ALA A 84 5.73 -26.23 14.92
N ILE A 85 4.54 -25.64 15.12
CA ILE A 85 3.55 -26.12 16.10
C ILE A 85 3.02 -27.50 15.74
N ALA A 86 2.89 -27.79 14.44
CA ALA A 86 2.54 -29.12 13.95
C ALA A 86 3.69 -30.15 14.10
N GLY A 87 4.87 -29.74 14.58
CA GLY A 87 6.02 -30.61 14.84
C GLY A 87 7.10 -30.61 13.76
N ALA A 88 7.04 -29.71 12.78
CA ALA A 88 8.05 -29.64 11.72
C ALA A 88 9.40 -29.09 12.25
N LYS A 89 10.34 -29.99 12.53
CA LYS A 89 11.68 -29.67 13.08
C LYS A 89 12.42 -28.59 12.29
N VAL A 90 12.38 -28.66 10.96
CA VAL A 90 13.03 -27.67 10.08
C VAL A 90 12.48 -26.26 10.30
N SER A 91 11.16 -26.13 10.47
CA SER A 91 10.53 -24.84 10.75
C SER A 91 10.87 -24.34 12.15
N THR A 92 10.88 -25.23 13.14
CA THR A 92 11.28 -24.90 14.51
C THR A 92 12.73 -24.40 14.57
N GLU A 93 13.67 -25.11 13.95
CA GLU A 93 15.08 -24.70 13.90
C GLU A 93 15.26 -23.37 13.17
N ARG A 94 14.56 -23.17 12.05
CA ARG A 94 14.60 -21.91 11.30
C ARG A 94 14.11 -20.73 12.14
N LEU A 95 12.97 -20.88 12.82
CA LEU A 95 12.41 -19.83 13.67
C LEU A 95 13.25 -19.60 14.92
N GLN A 96 13.77 -20.65 15.54
CA GLN A 96 14.67 -20.56 16.68
C GLN A 96 15.96 -19.81 16.30
N LYS A 97 16.55 -20.08 15.13
CA LYS A 97 17.71 -19.34 14.62
C LYS A 97 17.40 -17.87 14.35
N LYS A 98 16.21 -17.55 13.83
CA LYS A 98 15.83 -16.19 13.45
C LYS A 98 15.37 -15.32 14.64
N TYR A 99 14.65 -15.90 15.60
CA TYR A 99 13.98 -15.17 16.68
C TYR A 99 14.42 -15.56 18.10
N GLY A 100 15.17 -16.66 18.25
CA GLY A 100 15.70 -17.13 19.54
C GLY A 100 14.67 -17.74 20.49
N VAL A 101 13.42 -17.95 20.05
CA VAL A 101 12.32 -18.43 20.89
C VAL A 101 11.58 -19.57 20.22
N GLY A 102 11.13 -20.54 21.02
CA GLY A 102 10.34 -21.67 20.56
C GLY A 102 8.90 -21.28 20.18
N PRO A 103 8.13 -22.19 19.54
CA PRO A 103 6.76 -21.94 19.11
C PRO A 103 5.84 -21.60 20.29
N GLY A 104 5.14 -20.46 20.20
CA GLY A 104 4.23 -20.00 21.24
C GLY A 104 3.81 -18.54 21.03
N PRO A 105 3.11 -17.94 22.03
CA PRO A 105 2.56 -16.58 21.92
C PRO A 105 3.65 -15.52 21.84
N GLU A 106 4.78 -15.73 22.52
CA GLU A 106 5.93 -14.82 22.48
C GLU A 106 6.55 -14.77 21.08
N LEU A 107 6.71 -15.93 20.43
CA LEU A 107 7.24 -15.99 19.07
C LEU A 107 6.31 -15.32 18.08
N LEU A 108 4.99 -15.53 18.21
CA LEU A 108 4.00 -14.81 17.40
C LEU A 108 4.16 -13.29 17.55
N LYS A 109 4.29 -12.78 18.79
CA LYS A 109 4.50 -11.36 19.05
C LYS A 109 5.78 -10.84 18.36
N LYS A 110 6.89 -11.59 18.44
CA LYS A 110 8.15 -11.23 17.76
C LYS A 110 8.01 -11.23 16.23
N ILE A 111 7.31 -12.20 15.65
CA ILE A 111 7.04 -12.25 14.21
C ILE A 111 6.25 -11.01 13.77
N LEU A 112 5.16 -10.68 14.47
CA LEU A 112 4.38 -9.49 14.17
C LEU A 112 5.22 -8.21 14.28
N GLN A 113 6.07 -8.10 15.31
CA GLN A 113 6.93 -6.95 15.50
C GLN A 113 8.06 -6.82 14.47
N SER A 114 8.41 -7.91 13.76
CA SER A 114 9.53 -7.91 12.80
C SER A 114 9.28 -7.11 11.52
N GLN A 115 8.03 -6.73 11.24
CA GLN A 115 7.66 -5.90 10.08
C GLN A 115 6.93 -4.62 10.56
N PRO A 116 7.63 -3.65 11.15
CA PRO A 116 7.02 -2.45 11.72
C PRO A 116 6.35 -1.54 10.66
N ASP A 117 6.83 -1.61 9.42
CA ASP A 117 6.35 -0.80 8.29
C ASP A 117 4.96 -1.23 7.81
N LEU A 118 4.50 -2.44 8.16
CA LEU A 118 3.13 -2.88 7.92
C LEU A 118 2.22 -2.38 9.05
N THR A 119 1.01 -1.96 8.70
CA THR A 119 0.00 -1.58 9.69
C THR A 119 -0.26 -2.73 10.66
N TRP A 120 -0.50 -2.41 11.94
CA TRP A 120 -0.77 -3.43 12.96
C TRP A 120 -1.99 -4.29 12.59
N SER A 121 -3.04 -3.65 12.08
CA SER A 121 -4.28 -4.31 11.64
C SER A 121 -4.03 -5.34 10.53
N LEU A 122 -3.19 -5.03 9.54
CA LEU A 122 -2.85 -5.99 8.49
C LEU A 122 -2.08 -7.19 9.03
N ARG A 123 -1.07 -6.94 9.87
CA ARG A 123 -0.27 -8.01 10.49
C ARG A 123 -1.13 -8.95 11.34
N GLU A 124 -2.01 -8.38 12.14
CA GLU A 124 -2.94 -9.12 12.99
C GLU A 124 -3.92 -9.95 12.15
N LYS A 125 -4.51 -9.34 11.11
CA LYS A 125 -5.41 -10.05 10.19
C LYS A 125 -4.72 -11.24 9.52
N LEU A 126 -3.51 -11.04 9.00
CA LEU A 126 -2.72 -12.11 8.37
C LEU A 126 -2.40 -13.24 9.37
N ALA A 127 -2.04 -12.90 10.60
CA ALA A 127 -1.81 -13.91 11.63
C ALA A 127 -3.07 -14.71 11.96
N GLN A 128 -4.22 -14.04 12.11
CA GLN A 128 -5.48 -14.74 12.35
C GLN A 128 -5.87 -15.63 11.17
N ASP A 129 -5.76 -15.14 9.93
CA ASP A 129 -6.11 -15.91 8.73
C ASP A 129 -5.19 -17.15 8.56
N ILE A 130 -3.89 -17.02 8.84
CA ILE A 130 -2.92 -18.12 8.65
C ILE A 130 -2.93 -19.11 9.82
N LEU A 131 -2.97 -18.62 11.05
CA LEU A 131 -2.78 -19.44 12.26
C LEU A 131 -4.09 -20.03 12.80
N VAL A 132 -5.20 -19.32 12.64
CA VAL A 132 -6.54 -19.77 13.08
C VAL A 132 -7.30 -20.31 11.87
N GLY A 133 -7.38 -19.52 10.80
CA GLY A 133 -8.12 -19.88 9.59
C GLY A 133 -9.61 -20.15 9.83
N GLU A 134 -10.31 -20.63 8.82
CA GLU A 134 -11.75 -20.89 8.91
C GLU A 134 -12.09 -22.03 9.87
N VAL A 135 -11.30 -23.11 9.83
CA VAL A 135 -11.46 -24.27 10.70
C VAL A 135 -11.26 -23.89 12.17
N GLY A 136 -10.16 -23.18 12.49
CA GLY A 136 -9.92 -22.72 13.85
C GLY A 136 -11.02 -21.76 14.32
N ARG A 137 -11.50 -20.85 13.46
CA ARG A 137 -12.63 -19.97 13.78
C ARG A 137 -13.91 -20.77 14.06
N ALA A 138 -14.22 -21.79 13.26
CA ALA A 138 -15.37 -22.66 13.50
C ALA A 138 -15.28 -23.39 14.84
N VAL A 139 -14.10 -23.93 15.16
CA VAL A 139 -13.82 -24.56 16.46
C VAL A 139 -13.98 -23.56 17.61
N LEU A 140 -13.37 -22.37 17.50
CA LEU A 140 -13.49 -21.32 18.51
C LEU A 140 -14.94 -20.89 18.74
N ARG A 141 -15.74 -20.68 17.67
CA ARG A 141 -17.16 -20.36 17.79
C ARG A 141 -17.93 -21.47 18.51
N SER A 142 -17.67 -22.72 18.16
CA SER A 142 -18.36 -23.84 18.81
C SER A 142 -17.98 -23.97 20.28
N LEU A 143 -16.71 -23.76 20.64
CA LEU A 143 -16.24 -23.82 22.02
C LEU A 143 -16.76 -22.64 22.85
N ALA A 144 -16.93 -21.46 22.24
CA ALA A 144 -17.55 -20.31 22.88
C ALA A 144 -19.01 -20.59 23.31
N SER A 145 -19.74 -21.40 22.54
CA SER A 145 -21.10 -21.82 22.88
C SER A 145 -21.15 -23.00 23.86
N SER A 146 -20.22 -23.95 23.75
CA SER A 146 -20.12 -25.11 24.64
C SER A 146 -18.69 -25.64 24.67
N PRO A 147 -18.00 -25.66 25.84
CA PRO A 147 -16.62 -26.13 25.96
C PRO A 147 -16.56 -27.67 25.97
N SER A 148 -16.85 -28.30 24.83
CA SER A 148 -16.79 -29.74 24.64
C SER A 148 -16.29 -30.06 23.23
N LEU A 149 -15.23 -30.87 23.14
CA LEU A 149 -14.61 -31.25 21.87
C LEU A 149 -15.54 -32.10 21.01
N ASP A 150 -16.32 -33.00 21.63
CA ASP A 150 -17.27 -33.86 20.93
C ASP A 150 -18.42 -33.06 20.33
N ARG A 151 -18.94 -32.09 21.11
CA ARG A 151 -19.94 -31.14 20.59
C ARG A 151 -19.35 -30.24 19.52
N ALA A 152 -18.10 -29.81 19.66
CA ALA A 152 -17.45 -29.01 18.63
C ALA A 152 -17.28 -29.77 17.32
N SER A 153 -16.88 -31.03 17.38
CA SER A 153 -16.81 -31.92 16.22
C SER A 153 -18.18 -32.09 15.56
N ALA A 154 -19.22 -32.40 16.33
CA ALA A 154 -20.58 -32.60 15.83
C ALA A 154 -21.18 -31.31 15.20
N THR A 155 -20.96 -30.16 15.84
CA THR A 155 -21.52 -28.87 15.40
C THR A 155 -20.82 -28.34 14.15
N THR A 156 -19.51 -28.52 14.06
CA THR A 156 -18.73 -28.02 12.91
C THR A 156 -18.67 -29.00 11.74
N GLY A 157 -19.05 -30.27 11.95
CA GLY A 157 -18.87 -31.34 10.96
C GLY A 157 -17.40 -31.76 10.77
N ILE A 158 -16.50 -31.29 11.64
CA ILE A 158 -15.05 -31.54 11.54
C ILE A 158 -14.69 -32.78 12.37
N PRO A 159 -13.88 -33.72 11.86
CA PRO A 159 -13.48 -34.90 12.60
C PRO A 159 -12.82 -34.57 13.95
N LEU A 160 -13.16 -35.32 15.00
CA LEU A 160 -12.67 -35.10 16.37
C LEU A 160 -11.13 -35.05 16.47
N ALA A 161 -10.42 -35.84 15.66
CA ALA A 161 -8.96 -35.82 15.62
C ALA A 161 -8.41 -34.46 15.13
N VAL A 162 -9.06 -33.85 14.15
CA VAL A 162 -8.69 -32.52 13.63
C VAL A 162 -9.04 -31.45 14.65
N VAL A 163 -10.23 -31.53 15.27
CA VAL A 163 -10.62 -30.61 16.37
C VAL A 163 -9.61 -30.63 17.50
N LYS A 164 -9.18 -31.82 17.96
CA LYS A 164 -8.15 -31.97 19.01
C LYS A 164 -6.82 -31.33 18.61
N SER A 165 -6.40 -31.53 17.36
CA SER A 165 -5.17 -30.92 16.83
C SER A 165 -5.26 -29.40 16.81
N GLU A 166 -6.39 -28.85 16.36
CA GLU A 166 -6.60 -27.41 16.30
C GLU A 166 -6.74 -26.78 17.68
N VAL A 167 -7.45 -27.41 18.62
CA VAL A 167 -7.50 -26.95 20.01
C VAL A 167 -6.09 -26.86 20.61
N LYS A 168 -5.27 -27.90 20.43
CA LYS A 168 -3.89 -27.89 20.92
C LYS A 168 -3.08 -26.74 20.31
N ARG A 169 -3.22 -26.50 19.00
CA ARG A 169 -2.55 -25.39 18.30
C ARG A 169 -3.00 -24.03 18.87
N LEU A 170 -4.31 -23.84 19.02
CA LEU A 170 -4.92 -22.61 19.53
C LEU A 170 -4.54 -22.35 21.00
N GLN A 171 -4.38 -23.39 21.82
CA GLN A 171 -3.85 -23.29 23.17
C GLN A 171 -2.37 -22.88 23.19
N ILE A 172 -1.54 -23.52 22.37
CA ILE A 172 -0.10 -23.16 22.25
C ILE A 172 0.07 -21.70 21.83
N LEU A 173 -0.81 -21.19 20.95
CA LEU A 173 -0.77 -19.80 20.49
C LEU A 173 -1.46 -18.81 21.44
N GLY A 174 -2.14 -19.29 22.49
CA GLY A 174 -2.82 -18.46 23.48
C GLY A 174 -4.18 -17.91 23.03
N TYR A 175 -4.82 -18.49 22.01
CA TYR A 175 -6.21 -18.20 21.62
C TYR A 175 -7.22 -18.90 22.54
N LEU A 176 -6.83 -20.04 23.12
CA LEU A 176 -7.61 -20.79 24.10
C LEU A 176 -6.80 -20.97 25.38
N ASP A 177 -7.49 -20.99 26.52
CA ASP A 177 -6.90 -21.42 27.79
C ASP A 177 -6.91 -22.96 27.92
N GLU A 178 -6.33 -23.48 29.01
CA GLU A 178 -6.29 -24.92 29.29
C GLU A 178 -7.69 -25.53 29.48
N GLY A 179 -8.67 -24.73 29.89
CA GLY A 179 -10.07 -25.10 30.11
C GLY A 179 -10.97 -24.97 28.88
N LEU A 180 -10.39 -24.76 27.69
CA LEU A 180 -11.11 -24.53 26.41
C LEU A 180 -11.89 -23.20 26.36
N GLY A 181 -11.65 -22.29 27.30
CA GLY A 181 -12.18 -20.94 27.30
C GLY A 181 -11.44 -20.05 26.29
N LEU A 182 -12.18 -19.11 25.68
CA LEU A 182 -11.59 -18.14 24.76
C LEU A 182 -10.87 -17.04 25.52
N THR A 183 -9.58 -16.86 25.21
CA THR A 183 -8.81 -15.71 25.69
C THR A 183 -9.24 -14.43 24.98
N GLN A 184 -8.66 -13.28 25.36
CA GLN A 184 -8.90 -12.03 24.60
C GLN A 184 -8.51 -12.17 23.12
N LEU A 185 -7.38 -12.81 22.83
CA LEU A 185 -6.95 -13.10 21.45
C LEU A 185 -7.95 -14.02 20.72
N GLY A 186 -8.47 -15.03 21.42
CA GLY A 186 -9.51 -15.91 20.89
C GLY A 186 -10.81 -15.18 20.53
N LYS A 187 -11.19 -14.17 21.31
CA LYS A 187 -12.37 -13.34 21.00
C LYS A 187 -12.13 -12.42 19.81
N MET A 188 -10.93 -11.83 19.73
CA MET A 188 -10.53 -10.95 18.62
C MET A 188 -10.41 -11.68 17.28
N SER A 189 -10.17 -13.00 17.26
CA SER A 189 -10.13 -13.76 16.00
C SER A 189 -11.51 -14.13 15.46
N LEU A 190 -12.57 -13.84 16.21
CA LEU A 190 -13.97 -14.08 15.85
C LEU A 190 -14.73 -12.83 15.37
N SER A 191 -14.20 -11.64 15.66
CA SER A 191 -14.71 -10.35 15.18
C SER A 191 -14.29 -10.08 13.74
#